data_AF-A0AAW1HBE4-F1
#
_entry.id   AF-A0AAW1HBE4-F1
#
_cell.length_a   1.000
_cell.length_b   1.000
_cell.length_c   1.000
_cell.angle_alpha   90.00
_cell.angle_beta   90.00
_cell.angle_gamma   90.00
#
_symmetry.space_group_name_H-M   'P 1'
#
loop_
_entity.id
_entity.type
_entity.pdbx_description
1 polymer ?
#
loop_
_entity_poly.entity_id
_entity_poly.type
_entity_poly.pdbx_seq_one_letter_code
_entity_poly.pdbx_strand_id
1 'polypeptide(L)'
;MNVITLCNLFLLLMLQPSWSLDPYYKACYPRACGNLSISYPFYIRGVQEPYCGYPDFGVTCDRNNRSIINISGDNYIIQNISYDDQSVRVTRSAFLHPVFHCIHSIPNLTFNDPRFQLSTSHKTILLLQNCTENSILNLYSIWGFWGFF
;
A
#
# COMPACT_ATOMS: atom_id res chain seq x y z
N MET A 1 -31.15 -20.28 46.99
CA MET A 1 -30.88 -19.78 45.62
C MET A 1 -31.02 -20.96 44.67
N ASN A 2 -31.89 -20.85 43.66
CA ASN A 2 -32.28 -21.99 42.82
C ASN A 2 -31.26 -22.20 41.68
N VAL A 3 -31.04 -23.44 41.24
CA VAL A 3 -30.15 -23.77 40.09
C VAL A 3 -30.58 -23.02 38.83
N ILE A 4 -31.89 -22.81 38.66
CA ILE A 4 -32.48 -22.07 37.53
C ILE A 4 -32.06 -20.59 37.56
N THR A 5 -32.00 -19.97 38.75
CA THR A 5 -31.52 -18.59 38.90
C THR A 5 -30.03 -18.45 38.62
N LEU A 6 -29.22 -19.46 38.97
CA LEU A 6 -27.79 -19.48 38.62
C LEU A 6 -27.58 -19.63 37.10
N CYS A 7 -28.38 -20.49 36.46
CA CYS A 7 -28.31 -20.70 35.01
C CYS A 7 -28.69 -19.44 34.21
N ASN A 8 -29.76 -18.75 34.63
CA ASN A 8 -30.18 -17.49 33.99
C ASN A 8 -29.13 -16.37 34.16
N LEU A 9 -28.49 -16.29 35.33
CA LEU A 9 -27.42 -15.32 35.58
C LEU A 9 -26.19 -15.62 34.69
N PHE A 10 -25.85 -16.90 34.52
CA PHE A 10 -24.77 -17.33 33.64
C PHE A 10 -25.08 -17.05 32.16
N LEU A 11 -26.31 -17.31 31.71
CA LEU A 11 -26.76 -16.97 30.35
C LEU A 11 -26.69 -15.45 30.09
N LEU A 12 -27.07 -14.62 31.06
CA LEU A 12 -26.95 -13.16 30.96
C LEU A 12 -25.49 -12.67 30.86
N LEU A 13 -24.55 -13.36 31.51
CA LEU A 13 -23.10 -13.10 31.41
C LEU A 13 -22.55 -13.46 30.01
N MET A 14 -23.07 -14.51 29.38
CA MET A 14 -22.67 -14.96 28.03
C MET A 14 -23.34 -14.13 26.91
N LEU A 15 -24.39 -13.38 27.22
CA LEU A 15 -25.07 -12.46 26.29
C LEU A 15 -24.37 -11.10 26.17
N GLN A 16 -23.24 -10.87 26.84
CA GLN A 16 -22.46 -9.67 26.58
C GLN A 16 -21.93 -9.73 25.15
N PRO A 17 -22.28 -8.78 24.26
CA PRO A 17 -21.67 -8.74 22.96
C PRO A 17 -20.18 -8.45 23.17
N SER A 18 -19.32 -9.34 22.69
CA SER A 18 -17.88 -9.16 22.73
C SER A 18 -17.48 -8.08 21.72
N TRP A 19 -17.68 -6.80 22.06
CA TRP A 19 -17.09 -5.67 21.33
C TRP A 19 -15.61 -5.53 21.69
N SER A 20 -14.85 -6.61 21.53
CA SER A 20 -13.39 -6.59 21.53
C SER A 20 -12.91 -6.12 20.16
N LEU A 21 -13.29 -4.91 19.76
CA LEU A 21 -12.60 -4.20 18.69
C LEU A 21 -11.46 -3.45 19.37
N ASP A 22 -10.30 -4.11 19.41
CA ASP A 22 -9.07 -3.53 19.94
C ASP A 22 -8.86 -2.13 19.32
N PRO A 23 -8.67 -1.06 20.12
CA PRO A 23 -8.35 0.27 19.60
C PRO A 23 -7.18 0.25 18.59
N TYR A 24 -6.22 -0.65 18.79
CA TYR A 24 -5.09 -0.89 17.89
C TYR A 24 -5.52 -1.46 16.54
N TYR A 25 -6.52 -2.35 16.52
CA TYR A 25 -7.12 -2.84 15.28
C TYR A 25 -7.87 -1.71 14.55
N LYS A 26 -8.61 -0.89 15.30
CA LYS A 26 -9.39 0.22 14.72
C LYS A 26 -8.50 1.29 14.08
N ALA A 27 -7.34 1.55 14.66
CA ALA A 27 -6.27 2.38 14.10
C ALA A 27 -5.85 1.91 12.69
N CYS A 28 -5.72 0.59 12.51
CA CYS A 28 -5.24 -0.01 11.26
C CYS A 28 -6.35 -0.38 10.26
N TYR A 29 -7.59 0.04 10.51
CA TYR A 29 -8.70 -0.23 9.59
C TYR A 29 -8.39 0.32 8.19
N PRO A 30 -8.71 -0.41 7.11
CA PRO A 30 -8.45 0.04 5.75
C PRO A 30 -9.02 1.44 5.48
N ARG A 31 -8.21 2.32 4.87
CA ARG A 31 -8.59 3.70 4.56
C ARG A 31 -8.46 3.97 3.06
N ALA A 32 -9.40 4.74 2.51
CA ALA A 32 -9.35 5.12 1.12
C ALA A 32 -8.34 6.25 0.87
N CYS A 33 -7.59 6.14 -0.23
CA CYS A 33 -6.69 7.17 -0.74
C CYS A 33 -6.91 7.28 -2.26
N GLY A 34 -7.84 8.16 -2.64
CA GLY A 34 -8.38 8.18 -3.99
C GLY A 34 -9.16 6.92 -4.32
N ASN A 35 -8.78 6.22 -5.40
CA ASN A 35 -9.47 5.00 -5.84
C ASN A 35 -8.90 3.71 -5.22
N LEU A 36 -7.95 3.82 -4.28
CA LEU A 36 -7.29 2.69 -3.64
C LEU A 36 -7.72 2.57 -2.19
N SER A 37 -7.97 1.35 -1.75
CA SER A 37 -8.10 1.01 -0.33
C SER A 37 -6.72 0.63 0.20
N ILE A 38 -6.23 1.40 1.18
CA ILE A 38 -4.91 1.22 1.81
C ILE A 38 -5.11 0.49 3.14
N SER A 39 -4.51 -0.68 3.25
CA SER A 39 -4.47 -1.51 4.45
C SER A 39 -3.09 -2.11 4.65
N TYR A 40 -2.87 -2.72 5.82
CA TYR A 40 -1.66 -3.51 6.06
C TYR A 40 -1.40 -4.35 4.82
N PRO A 41 -0.21 -4.22 4.26
CA PRO A 41 1.06 -3.75 4.84
C PRO A 41 1.43 -2.30 4.54
N PHE A 42 0.62 -1.63 3.73
CA PHE A 42 0.70 -0.21 3.48
C PHE A 42 -0.07 0.55 4.55
N TYR A 43 0.29 1.80 4.79
CA TYR A 43 -0.46 2.64 5.72
C TYR A 43 -0.41 4.09 5.24
N ILE A 44 -1.46 4.85 5.52
CA ILE A 44 -1.52 6.27 5.16
C ILE A 44 -0.86 7.09 6.27
N ARG A 45 0.23 7.78 5.92
CA ARG A 45 0.95 8.65 6.86
C ARG A 45 0.03 9.76 7.39
N GLY A 46 -0.01 9.91 8.71
CA GLY A 46 -0.82 10.94 9.37
C GLY A 46 -2.33 10.64 9.44
N VAL A 47 -2.76 9.48 8.95
CA VAL A 47 -4.17 9.02 9.05
C VAL A 47 -4.26 7.70 9.77
N GLN A 48 -3.38 6.75 9.44
CA GLN A 48 -3.19 5.51 10.17
C GLN A 48 -1.89 5.60 10.98
N GLU A 49 -1.88 4.87 12.10
CA GLU A 49 -0.77 4.83 13.01
C GLU A 49 0.43 4.11 12.36
N PRO A 50 1.68 4.51 12.66
CA PRO A 50 2.86 3.99 11.96
C PRO A 50 3.05 2.47 12.08
N TYR A 51 2.49 1.88 13.13
CA TYR A 51 2.54 0.44 13.37
C TYR A 51 1.56 -0.37 12.50
N CYS A 52 0.70 0.29 11.72
CA CYS A 52 -0.28 -0.37 10.86
C CYS A 52 0.30 -0.90 9.54
N GLY A 53 1.58 -0.67 9.28
CA GLY A 53 2.28 -1.15 8.10
C GLY A 53 3.79 -1.13 8.27
N TYR A 54 4.51 -1.43 7.20
CA TYR A 54 5.97 -1.39 7.23
C TYR A 54 6.50 0.04 7.10
N PRO A 55 7.57 0.45 7.82
CA PRO A 55 8.06 1.84 7.81
C PRO A 55 8.26 2.45 6.40
N ASP A 56 8.79 1.66 5.48
CA ASP A 56 9.06 2.06 4.08
C ASP A 56 7.81 2.10 3.20
N PHE A 57 6.66 1.63 3.72
CA PHE A 57 5.39 1.45 3.00
C PHE A 57 4.37 2.54 3.33
N GLY A 58 4.85 3.63 3.91
CA GLY A 58 4.03 4.81 4.18
C GLY A 58 3.58 5.47 2.89
N VAL A 59 2.28 5.49 2.67
CA VAL A 59 1.60 6.14 1.56
C VAL A 59 1.19 7.55 1.97
N THR A 60 1.34 8.49 1.04
CA THR A 60 0.87 9.87 1.17
C THR A 60 -0.24 10.11 0.16
N CYS A 61 -1.37 10.64 0.62
CA CYS A 61 -2.48 11.03 -0.25
C CYS A 61 -2.32 12.49 -0.66
N ASP A 62 -2.07 12.74 -1.94
CA ASP A 62 -2.02 14.09 -2.48
C ASP A 62 -3.43 14.69 -2.63
N ARG A 63 -3.52 16.02 -2.74
CA ARG A 63 -4.78 16.78 -2.91
C ARG A 63 -5.57 16.36 -4.16
N ASN A 64 -4.87 15.80 -5.15
CA ASN A 64 -5.47 15.22 -6.35
C ASN A 64 -5.95 13.77 -6.16
N ASN A 65 -6.13 13.31 -4.92
CA ASN A 65 -6.52 11.94 -4.58
C ASN A 65 -5.58 10.87 -5.17
N ARG A 66 -4.28 11.19 -5.28
CA ARG A 66 -3.27 10.24 -5.75
C ARG A 66 -2.56 9.61 -4.56
N SER A 67 -2.42 8.28 -4.60
CA SER A 67 -1.62 7.53 -3.65
C SER A 67 -0.15 7.58 -4.07
N ILE A 68 0.71 8.15 -3.21
CA ILE A 68 2.15 8.30 -3.47
C ILE A 68 2.94 7.50 -2.44
N ILE A 69 3.89 6.70 -2.91
CA ILE A 69 4.87 5.98 -2.10
C ILE A 69 6.28 6.46 -2.45
N ASN A 70 7.14 6.56 -1.45
CA ASN A 70 8.55 6.86 -1.67
C ASN A 70 9.33 5.56 -1.68
N ILE A 71 10.05 5.28 -2.77
CA ILE A 71 10.87 4.08 -2.92
C ILE A 71 12.28 4.56 -3.27
N SER A 72 13.24 4.27 -2.40
CA SER A 72 14.66 4.64 -2.58
C SER A 72 14.88 6.13 -2.88
N GLY A 73 14.11 7.01 -2.22
CA GLY A 73 14.21 8.46 -2.35
C GLY A 73 13.37 9.06 -3.47
N ASP A 74 12.87 8.26 -4.40
CA ASP A 74 12.03 8.70 -5.51
C ASP A 74 10.54 8.53 -5.21
N ASN A 75 9.71 9.47 -5.70
CA ASN A 75 8.26 9.41 -5.53
C ASN A 75 7.59 8.63 -6.67
N TYR A 76 6.82 7.62 -6.29
CA TYR A 76 6.06 6.75 -7.17
C TYR A 76 4.57 6.87 -6.87
N ILE A 77 3.76 6.87 -7.92
CA ILE A 77 2.30 6.88 -7.84
C ILE A 77 1.84 5.44 -7.91
N ILE A 78 1.05 5.03 -6.93
CA ILE A 78 0.44 3.71 -6.90
C ILE A 78 -0.73 3.70 -7.88
N GLN A 79 -0.64 2.81 -8.87
CA GLN A 79 -1.67 2.60 -9.88
C GLN A 79 -2.67 1.53 -9.44
N ASN A 80 -2.17 0.48 -8.79
CA ASN A 80 -3.01 -0.61 -8.28
C ASN A 80 -2.30 -1.35 -7.14
N ILE A 81 -3.08 -1.91 -6.22
CA ILE A 81 -2.62 -2.85 -5.19
C ILE A 81 -3.47 -4.10 -5.32
N SER A 82 -2.83 -5.25 -5.53
CA SER A 82 -3.47 -6.56 -5.45
C SER A 82 -3.04 -7.21 -4.13
N TYR A 83 -3.97 -7.31 -3.18
CA TYR A 83 -3.71 -7.94 -1.89
C TYR A 83 -3.65 -9.46 -2.01
N ASP A 84 -4.47 -10.05 -2.90
CA ASP A 84 -4.47 -11.49 -3.19
C ASP A 84 -3.13 -11.93 -3.81
N ASP A 85 -2.67 -11.19 -4.83
CA ASP A 85 -1.41 -11.47 -5.51
C ASP A 85 -0.19 -10.92 -4.76
N GLN A 86 -0.42 -10.22 -3.65
CA GLN A 86 0.65 -9.61 -2.86
C GLN A 86 1.55 -8.67 -3.68
N SER A 87 0.95 -7.90 -4.59
CA SER A 87 1.68 -7.06 -5.56
C SER A 87 1.16 -5.62 -5.61
N VAL A 88 2.07 -4.70 -5.94
CA VAL A 88 1.78 -3.28 -6.13
C VAL A 88 2.33 -2.81 -7.47
N ARG A 89 1.48 -2.12 -8.24
CA ARG A 89 1.86 -1.53 -9.52
C ARG A 89 2.05 -0.03 -9.35
N VAL A 90 3.21 0.47 -9.76
CA VAL A 90 3.59 1.88 -9.58
C VAL A 90 4.11 2.53 -10.86
N THR A 91 4.01 3.85 -10.93
CA THR A 91 4.59 4.69 -11.99
C THR A 91 5.36 5.84 -11.35
N ARG A 92 6.55 6.17 -11.86
CA ARG A 92 7.33 7.31 -11.34
C ARG A 92 6.56 8.62 -11.55
N SER A 93 6.46 9.43 -10.50
CA SER A 93 5.71 10.71 -10.53
C SER A 93 6.25 11.73 -11.54
N ALA A 94 7.55 11.65 -11.87
CA ALA A 94 8.21 12.50 -12.87
C ALA A 94 7.55 12.42 -14.27
N PHE A 95 6.92 11.29 -14.63
CA PHE A 95 6.25 11.13 -15.92
C PHE A 95 4.92 11.91 -16.05
N LEU A 96 4.39 12.47 -14.96
CA LEU A 96 3.16 13.25 -15.00
C LEU A 96 3.37 14.75 -15.26
N HIS A 97 4.62 15.22 -15.32
CA HIS A 97 4.90 16.61 -15.67
C HIS A 97 4.97 16.75 -17.20
N PRO A 98 4.15 17.62 -17.81
CA PRO A 98 4.07 17.79 -19.27
C PRO A 98 5.30 18.46 -19.89
N VAL A 99 6.26 18.90 -19.06
CA VAL A 99 7.54 19.40 -19.54
C VAL A 99 8.42 18.17 -19.80
N PHE A 100 8.48 17.77 -21.06
CA PHE A 100 9.33 16.69 -21.57
C PHE A 100 10.82 16.98 -21.33
N HIS A 101 11.28 16.81 -20.11
CA HIS A 101 12.68 16.52 -19.87
C HIS A 101 12.88 15.05 -20.21
N CYS A 102 13.48 14.74 -21.37
CA CYS A 102 13.90 13.39 -21.67
C CYS A 102 14.72 12.89 -20.46
N ILE A 103 14.17 11.93 -19.70
CA ILE A 103 14.77 11.47 -18.45
C ILE A 103 16.05 10.72 -18.82
N HIS A 104 17.17 11.41 -18.70
CA HIS A 104 18.49 10.92 -19.12
C HIS A 104 19.03 9.79 -18.23
N SER A 105 18.47 9.58 -17.04
CA SER A 105 18.86 8.50 -16.15
C SER A 105 17.67 8.02 -15.34
N ILE A 106 17.32 6.74 -15.50
CA ILE A 106 16.39 6.05 -14.61
C ILE A 106 17.27 5.29 -13.62
N PRO A 107 17.36 5.72 -12.34
CA PRO A 107 18.08 4.94 -11.35
C PRO A 107 17.43 3.57 -11.18
N ASN A 108 18.25 2.56 -10.95
CA ASN A 108 17.75 1.22 -10.65
C ASN A 108 16.89 1.26 -9.39
N LEU A 109 15.68 0.71 -9.48
CA LEU A 109 14.84 0.48 -8.31
C LEU A 109 15.52 -0.57 -7.43
N THR A 110 16.06 -0.12 -6.31
CA THR A 110 16.52 -0.98 -5.22
C THR A 110 15.49 -0.95 -4.10
N PHE A 111 15.27 -2.09 -3.45
CA PHE A 111 14.51 -2.18 -2.21
C PHE A 111 15.49 -2.52 -1.10
N ASN A 112 15.45 -1.77 0.00
CA ASN A 112 16.25 -2.09 1.17
C ASN A 112 15.64 -3.27 1.96
N ASP A 113 14.36 -3.57 1.72
CA ASP A 113 13.63 -4.64 2.37
C ASP A 113 13.65 -5.92 1.52
N PRO A 114 14.24 -7.03 2.02
CA PRO A 114 14.35 -8.29 1.29
C PRO A 114 13.00 -8.98 1.04
N ARG A 115 11.92 -8.53 1.69
CA ARG A 115 10.57 -9.06 1.49
C ARG A 115 9.99 -8.70 0.13
N PHE A 116 10.62 -7.77 -0.60
CA PHE A 116 10.17 -7.33 -1.91
C PHE A 116 11.12 -7.69 -3.03
N GLN A 117 10.53 -8.13 -4.13
CA GLN A 117 11.22 -8.41 -5.37
C GLN A 117 10.51 -7.68 -6.52
N LEU A 118 11.30 -7.11 -7.41
CA LEU A 118 10.77 -6.59 -8.67
C LEU A 118 10.28 -7.75 -9.53
N SER A 119 9.05 -7.64 -10.04
CA SER A 119 8.55 -8.57 -11.04
C SER A 119 9.44 -8.49 -12.28
N THR A 120 9.99 -9.62 -12.70
CA THR A 120 10.74 -9.73 -13.96
C THR A 120 9.83 -9.76 -15.19
N SER A 121 8.54 -10.08 -15.01
CA SER A 121 7.57 -10.28 -16.11
C SER A 121 7.03 -9.00 -16.76
N HIS A 122 7.30 -7.82 -16.21
CA HIS A 122 6.83 -6.54 -16.78
C HIS A 122 7.96 -5.52 -16.98
N LYS A 123 9.18 -5.98 -17.32
CA LYS A 123 10.24 -5.09 -17.80
C LYS A 123 9.95 -4.65 -19.24
N THR A 124 9.05 -3.69 -19.44
CA THR A 124 9.07 -2.92 -20.70
C THR A 124 10.11 -1.82 -20.58
N ILE A 125 11.39 -2.18 -20.80
CA ILE A 125 12.47 -1.21 -21.00
C ILE A 125 12.39 -0.77 -22.47
N LEU A 126 11.79 0.40 -22.72
CA LEU A 126 11.89 1.06 -24.02
C LEU A 126 12.87 2.23 -23.88
N LEU A 127 14.12 1.97 -24.24
CA LEU A 127 15.13 2.99 -24.49
C LEU A 127 14.82 3.62 -25.85
N LEU A 128 14.14 4.76 -25.87
CA LEU A 128 14.09 5.59 -27.06
C LEU A 128 15.27 6.55 -27.04
N GLN A 129 16.31 6.19 -27.79
CA GLN A 129 17.17 7.22 -28.37
C GLN A 129 16.37 7.89 -29.49
N ASN A 130 16.26 9.22 -29.42
CA ASN A 130 15.50 10.13 -30.28
C ASN A 130 14.04 10.40 -29.83
N CYS A 131 13.89 11.43 -28.98
CA CYS A 131 12.60 11.99 -28.56
C CYS A 131 11.96 12.76 -29.76
N THR A 132 11.20 12.05 -30.61
CA THR A 132 10.18 12.66 -31.48
C THR A 132 8.87 11.90 -31.22
N GLU A 133 7.94 12.58 -30.54
CA GLU A 133 6.58 12.16 -30.19
C GLU A 133 6.32 10.65 -30.11
N ASN A 134 6.46 10.09 -28.89
CA ASN A 134 5.60 9.02 -28.37
C ASN A 134 5.94 8.78 -26.90
N SER A 135 5.00 9.08 -26.01
CA SER A 135 5.14 8.97 -24.55
C SER A 135 5.00 7.52 -24.08
N ILE A 136 5.98 7.01 -23.34
CA ILE A 136 5.95 5.66 -22.74
C ILE A 136 5.94 5.77 -21.22
N LEU A 137 4.95 5.13 -20.61
CA LEU A 137 4.79 5.02 -19.16
C LEU A 137 5.61 3.82 -18.65
N ASN A 138 6.56 4.07 -17.73
CA ASN A 138 7.22 2.98 -17.00
C ASN A 138 6.30 2.50 -15.88
N LEU A 139 5.71 1.32 -16.07
CA LEU A 139 4.90 0.62 -15.08
C LEU A 139 5.76 -0.47 -14.42
N TYR A 140 6.02 -0.34 -13.13
CA TYR A 140 6.69 -1.40 -12.37
C TYR A 140 5.64 -2.20 -11.61
N SER A 141 5.72 -3.53 -11.70
CA SER A 141 5.00 -4.44 -10.82
C SER A 141 6.00 -4.94 -9.77
N ILE A 142 5.69 -4.73 -8.49
CA ILE A 142 6.51 -5.09 -7.34
C ILE A 142 5.73 -6.15 -6.55
N TRP A 143 6.37 -7.25 -6.19
CA TRP A 143 5.76 -8.34 -5.43
C TRP A 143 6.48 -8.44 -4.09
N GLY A 144 5.74 -8.77 -3.03
CA GLY A 144 6.36 -9.14 -1.77
C GLY A 144 5.68 -10.36 -1.19
N PHE A 145 6.44 -11.22 -0.50
CA PHE A 145 5.83 -12.27 0.31
C PHE A 145 5.32 -11.62 1.60
N TRP A 146 4.00 -11.46 1.74
CA TRP A 146 3.39 -11.10 3.03
C TRP A 146 3.33 -12.35 3.92
N GLY A 147 4.51 -12.85 4.32
CA GLY A 147 4.63 -13.95 5.27
C GLY A 147 4.49 -13.45 6.70
N PHE A 148 3.55 -14.04 7.43
CA PHE A 148 3.36 -13.90 8.88
C PHE A 148 4.68 -14.16 9.63
N PHE A 149 5.03 -13.29 10.56
CA PHE A 149 5.80 -13.65 11.76
C PHE A 149 4.85 -13.59 12.94
#